data_AF-A0A2E0W4B9-F1
#
_entry.id   AF-A0A2E0W4B9-F1
#
_cell.length_a   1.000
_cell.length_b   1.000
_cell.length_c   1.000
_cell.angle_alpha   90.00
_cell.angle_beta   90.00
_cell.angle_gamma   90.00
#
_symmetry.space_group_name_H-M   'P 1'
#
loop_
_entity.id
_entity.type
_entity.pdbx_description
1 polymer ?
#
loop_
_entity_poly.entity_id
_entity_poly.type
_entity_poly.pdbx_seq_one_letter_code
_entity_poly.pdbx_strand_id
1 'polypeptide(L)'
;METEIKKGKVDESKEHFLLYFKEIRSKPYAKISKNGDGFIIEITNIFRSYGMELAKMEIKRYLLESKENNPWEYAKYRCRTISNVYADIQWAYCEGEKSND
;
A
#
# COMPACT_ATOMS: atom_id res chain seq x y z
N MET A 1 18.76 -6.19 8.09
CA MET A 1 17.72 -7.16 7.67
C MET A 1 17.13 -6.60 6.39
N GLU A 2 17.08 -7.39 5.32
CA GLU A 2 16.44 -6.97 4.08
C GLU A 2 14.92 -7.09 4.26
N THR A 3 14.21 -5.98 4.07
CA THR A 3 12.76 -5.92 4.15
C THR A 3 12.15 -6.80 3.06
N GLU A 4 11.41 -7.83 3.45
CA GLU A 4 10.89 -8.85 2.53
C GLU A 4 9.46 -8.51 2.07
N ILE A 5 9.20 -8.62 0.75
CA ILE A 5 7.85 -8.50 0.18
C ILE A 5 7.33 -9.88 -0.20
N LYS A 6 6.17 -10.25 0.34
CA LYS A 6 5.44 -11.48 -0.03
C LYS A 6 4.14 -11.15 -0.73
N LYS A 7 3.79 -11.96 -1.73
CA LYS A 7 2.42 -11.96 -2.28
C LYS A 7 1.54 -12.81 -1.39
N GLY A 8 0.37 -12.31 -1.02
CA GLY A 8 -0.55 -13.02 -0.15
C GLY A 8 -1.83 -12.25 0.07
N LYS A 9 -2.78 -12.86 0.80
CA LYS A 9 -4.01 -12.20 1.20
C LYS A 9 -3.73 -11.23 2.35
N VAL A 10 -4.23 -10.02 2.23
CA VAL A 10 -4.12 -8.98 3.27
C VAL A 10 -5.25 -9.15 4.28
N ASP A 11 -4.89 -9.06 5.56
CA ASP A 11 -5.83 -9.07 6.67
C ASP A 11 -6.39 -7.66 6.87
N GLU A 12 -7.59 -7.42 6.34
CA GLU A 12 -8.26 -6.11 6.38
C GLU A 12 -8.79 -5.75 7.77
N SER A 13 -8.83 -6.70 8.71
CA SER A 13 -9.16 -6.41 10.11
C SER A 13 -8.06 -5.62 10.82
N LYS A 14 -6.83 -5.64 10.28
CA LYS A 14 -5.67 -4.93 10.82
C LYS A 14 -5.35 -3.71 9.99
N GLU A 15 -4.36 -2.95 10.46
CA GLU A 15 -3.80 -1.83 9.71
C GLU A 15 -3.33 -2.27 8.32
N HIS A 16 -3.82 -1.58 7.29
CA HIS A 16 -3.45 -1.87 5.92
C HIS A 16 -3.52 -0.61 5.04
N PHE A 17 -2.88 -0.69 3.87
CA PHE A 17 -3.01 0.31 2.82
C PHE A 17 -3.84 -0.23 1.67
N LEU A 18 -4.56 0.68 1.02
CA LEU A 18 -5.26 0.46 -0.23
C LEU A 18 -4.64 1.37 -1.29
N LEU A 19 -4.26 0.79 -2.43
CA LEU A 19 -3.70 1.52 -3.56
C LEU A 19 -4.73 1.61 -4.67
N TYR A 20 -5.07 2.83 -5.06
CA TYR A 20 -6.02 3.14 -6.12
C TYR A 20 -5.30 3.74 -7.31
N PHE A 21 -5.78 3.44 -8.51
CA PHE A 21 -5.37 4.19 -9.69
C PHE A 21 -6.24 5.43 -9.79
N LYS A 22 -5.65 6.61 -10.04
CA LYS A 22 -6.35 7.90 -9.98
C LYS A 22 -7.64 7.94 -10.82
N GLU A 23 -7.65 7.24 -11.96
CA GLU A 23 -8.77 7.19 -12.89
C GLU A 23 -9.88 6.21 -12.46
N ILE A 24 -9.56 5.22 -11.61
CA ILE A 24 -10.48 4.16 -11.21
C ILE A 24 -10.39 3.98 -9.69
N ARG A 25 -11.23 4.75 -8.98
CA ARG A 25 -11.31 4.73 -7.52
C ARG A 25 -12.34 3.75 -6.95
N SER A 26 -13.12 3.07 -7.80
CA SER A 26 -14.21 2.19 -7.34
C SER A 26 -13.70 0.91 -6.66
N LYS A 27 -12.47 0.47 -6.96
CA LYS A 27 -11.82 -0.69 -6.34
C LYS A 27 -10.32 -0.47 -6.21
N PRO A 28 -9.68 -0.91 -5.12
CA PRO A 28 -8.23 -0.89 -5.02
C PRO A 28 -7.61 -1.89 -6.02
N TYR A 29 -6.40 -1.58 -6.47
CA TYR A 29 -5.57 -2.46 -7.31
C TYR A 29 -4.68 -3.36 -6.47
N ALA A 30 -4.21 -2.83 -5.35
CA ALA A 30 -3.41 -3.57 -4.40
C ALA A 30 -3.81 -3.20 -2.98
N LYS A 31 -3.61 -4.15 -2.08
CA LYS A 31 -3.66 -3.96 -0.63
C LYS A 31 -2.31 -4.32 -0.05
N ILE A 32 -1.94 -3.68 1.06
CA ILE A 32 -0.66 -3.93 1.71
C ILE A 32 -0.85 -4.00 3.22
N SER A 33 -0.32 -5.03 3.88
CA SER A 33 -0.25 -5.11 5.34
C SER A 33 1.19 -5.31 5.82
N LYS A 34 1.46 -4.94 7.07
CA LYS A 34 2.67 -5.36 7.78
C LYS A 34 2.70 -6.87 7.97
N ASN A 35 3.90 -7.44 7.92
CA ASN A 35 4.15 -8.84 8.25
C ASN A 35 5.54 -9.00 8.89
N GLY A 36 5.61 -8.87 10.21
CA GLY A 36 6.90 -8.80 10.92
C GLY A 36 7.74 -7.64 10.40
N ASP A 37 8.97 -7.94 9.97
CA ASP A 37 9.90 -6.96 9.36
C ASP A 37 9.65 -6.73 7.85
N GLY A 38 8.60 -7.33 7.28
CA GLY A 38 8.27 -7.25 5.86
C GLY A 38 6.82 -6.81 5.59
N PHE A 39 6.40 -7.00 4.34
CA PHE A 39 5.08 -6.60 3.86
C PHE A 39 4.40 -7.74 3.08
N ILE A 40 3.08 -7.86 3.24
CA ILE A 40 2.24 -8.69 2.37
C ILE A 40 1.53 -7.78 1.38
N ILE A 41 1.56 -8.15 0.10
CA ILE A 41 0.84 -7.46 -0.98
C ILE A 41 -0.20 -8.39 -1.56
N GLU A 42 -1.46 -7.95 -1.55
CA GLU A 42 -2.55 -8.57 -2.28
C GLU A 42 -2.83 -7.75 -3.54
N ILE A 43 -2.75 -8.36 -4.72
CA ILE A 43 -3.15 -7.72 -5.98
C ILE A 43 -4.59 -8.11 -6.28
N THR A 44 -5.50 -7.14 -6.27
CA THR A 44 -6.95 -7.35 -6.38
C THR A 44 -7.49 -7.10 -7.78
N ASN A 45 -6.74 -6.40 -8.63
CA ASN A 45 -7.17 -6.10 -10.00
C ASN A 45 -6.04 -6.29 -11.01
N ILE A 46 -6.14 -7.33 -11.83
CA ILE A 46 -5.16 -7.73 -12.85
C ILE A 46 -5.45 -7.18 -14.26
N PHE A 47 -6.56 -6.47 -14.45
CA PHE A 47 -7.04 -6.11 -15.80
C PHE A 47 -6.25 -4.99 -16.49
N ARG A 48 -5.27 -4.37 -15.81
CA ARG A 48 -4.36 -3.37 -16.41
C ARG A 48 -2.92 -3.60 -15.97
N SER A 49 -2.11 -4.16 -16.87
CA SER A 49 -0.67 -4.38 -16.66
C SER A 49 0.07 -3.09 -16.27
N TYR A 50 -0.31 -1.95 -16.85
CA TYR A 50 0.29 -0.65 -16.57
C TYR A 50 0.10 -0.19 -15.11
N GLY A 51 -1.14 -0.26 -14.59
CA GLY A 51 -1.42 0.14 -13.20
C GLY A 51 -0.73 -0.77 -12.19
N MET A 52 -0.58 -2.06 -12.52
CA MET A 52 0.16 -3.01 -11.68
C MET A 52 1.65 -2.66 -11.59
N GLU A 53 2.30 -2.33 -12.70
CA GLU A 53 3.72 -1.95 -12.69
C GLU A 53 3.96 -0.65 -11.93
N LEU A 54 3.08 0.35 -12.11
CA LEU A 54 3.14 1.59 -11.33
C LEU A 54 2.94 1.34 -9.83
N ALA A 55 1.96 0.51 -9.45
CA ALA A 55 1.75 0.15 -8.05
C ALA A 55 2.98 -0.55 -7.47
N LYS A 56 3.58 -1.51 -8.17
CA LYS A 56 4.82 -2.17 -7.71
C LYS A 56 5.97 -1.18 -7.55
N MET A 57 6.17 -0.26 -8.49
CA MET A 57 7.21 0.76 -8.41
C MET A 57 7.02 1.67 -7.19
N GLU A 58 5.80 2.15 -6.97
CA GLU A 58 5.46 2.98 -5.81
C GLU A 58 5.69 2.22 -4.51
N ILE A 59 5.23 0.97 -4.41
CA ILE A 59 5.44 0.13 -3.23
C ILE A 59 6.93 -0.04 -2.94
N LYS A 60 7.72 -0.39 -3.96
CA LYS A 60 9.16 -0.53 -3.82
C LYS A 60 9.81 0.77 -3.33
N ARG A 61 9.44 1.90 -3.94
CA ARG A 61 9.99 3.22 -3.59
C ARG A 61 9.72 3.61 -2.14
N TYR A 62 8.48 3.46 -1.66
CA TYR A 62 8.09 3.93 -0.33
C TYR A 62 8.41 2.94 0.78
N LEU A 63 8.34 1.63 0.51
CA LEU A 63 8.46 0.61 1.54
C LEU A 63 9.83 -0.08 1.58
N LEU A 64 10.58 -0.10 0.47
CA LEU A 64 11.89 -0.78 0.40
C LEU A 64 13.06 0.18 0.19
N GLU A 65 12.92 1.14 -0.73
CA GLU A 65 14.01 2.03 -1.13
C GLU A 65 14.01 3.35 -0.34
N SER A 66 12.98 3.58 0.47
CA SER A 66 12.89 4.74 1.32
C SER A 66 14.00 4.72 2.36
N LYS A 67 14.73 5.83 2.47
CA LYS A 67 15.78 6.02 3.50
C LYS A 67 15.21 6.42 4.86
N GLU A 68 13.89 6.40 5.00
CA GLU A 68 13.19 6.74 6.22
C GLU A 68 13.34 5.61 7.24
N ASN A 69 13.58 5.98 8.51
CA ASN A 69 13.76 5.00 9.60
C ASN A 69 12.55 4.08 9.80
N ASN A 70 11.35 4.55 9.43
CA ASN A 70 10.13 3.77 9.48
C ASN A 70 9.33 3.94 8.18
N PRO A 71 9.55 3.05 7.18
CA PRO A 71 8.89 3.12 5.89
C PRO A 71 7.36 3.05 5.97
N TRP A 72 6.81 2.35 6.97
CA TRP A 72 5.37 2.24 7.16
C TRP A 72 4.74 3.55 7.62
N GLU A 73 5.32 4.20 8.64
CA GLU A 73 4.82 5.50 9.12
C GLU A 73 5.01 6.57 8.04
N TYR A 74 6.08 6.48 7.24
CA TYR A 74 6.26 7.35 6.09
C TYR A 74 5.16 7.17 5.03
N ALA A 75 4.79 5.93 4.71
CA ALA A 75 3.67 5.64 3.81
C ALA A 75 2.32 6.12 4.38
N LYS A 76 2.12 6.04 5.71
CA LYS A 76 0.94 6.59 6.39
C LYS A 76 0.89 8.11 6.29
N TYR A 77 2.02 8.79 6.50
CA TYR A 77 2.15 10.23 6.29
C TYR A 77 1.86 10.61 4.83
N ARG A 78 2.41 9.86 3.87
CA ARG A 78 2.23 10.08 2.43
C ARG A 78 0.75 10.18 2.05
N CYS A 79 -0.12 9.35 2.63
CA CYS A 79 -1.56 9.36 2.39
C CYS A 79 -2.21 10.74 2.62
N ARG A 80 -1.62 11.58 3.49
CA ARG A 80 -2.15 12.91 3.88
C ARG A 80 -1.56 14.08 3.10
N THR A 81 -0.64 13.82 2.16
CA THR A 81 0.07 14.88 1.43
C THR A 81 -0.60 15.22 0.10
N ILE A 82 -0.44 16.47 -0.35
CA ILE A 82 -0.95 16.94 -1.66
C ILE A 82 -0.38 16.10 -2.80
N SER A 83 0.87 15.65 -2.70
CA SER A 83 1.48 14.76 -3.69
C SER A 83 0.69 13.46 -3.88
N ASN A 84 -0.17 13.04 -2.93
CA ASN A 84 -0.94 11.78 -3.00
C ASN A 84 -2.21 12.00 -3.81
N VAL A 85 -2.77 13.20 -3.68
CA VAL A 85 -3.92 13.65 -4.44
C VAL A 85 -3.60 13.68 -5.94
N TYR A 86 -2.39 14.09 -6.31
CA TYR A 86 -1.97 14.21 -7.71
C TYR A 86 -1.20 13.00 -8.28
N ALA A 87 -0.93 11.97 -7.47
CA ALA A 87 -0.22 10.78 -7.94
C ALA A 87 -1.12 9.89 -8.82
N ASP A 88 -0.51 9.18 -9.77
CA ASP A 88 -1.19 8.14 -10.56
C ASP A 88 -1.68 6.98 -9.70
N ILE A 89 -0.91 6.65 -8.67
CA ILE A 89 -1.28 5.71 -7.62
C ILE A 89 -1.52 6.48 -6.33
N GLN A 90 -2.73 6.37 -5.81
CA GLN A 90 -3.16 7.05 -4.60
C GLN A 90 -3.23 6.03 -3.47
N TRP A 91 -2.60 6.38 -2.35
CA TRP A 91 -2.56 5.55 -1.16
C TRP A 91 -3.65 6.01 -0.19
N ALA A 92 -4.37 5.05 0.36
CA ALA A 92 -5.26 5.26 1.51
C ALA A 92 -4.83 4.33 2.63
N TYR A 93 -4.84 4.84 3.86
CA TYR A 93 -4.52 4.08 5.06
C TYR A 93 -5.80 3.73 5.81
N CYS A 94 -5.89 2.48 6.25
CA CYS A 94 -6.98 1.95 7.04
C CYS A 94 -6.43 1.44 8.36
N GLU A 95 -7.04 1.84 9.48
CA GLU A 95 -6.64 1.38 10.83
C GLU A 95 -7.06 -0.07 11.12
N GLY A 96 -7.86 -0.68 10.25
CA GLY A 96 -8.56 -1.93 10.50
C GLY A 96 -9.87 -1.70 11.26
N GLU A 97 -10.71 -2.72 11.33
CA GLU A 97 -11.88 -2.67 12.21
C GLU A 97 -11.40 -2.77 13.66
N LYS A 98 -11.65 -1.73 14.46
CA LYS A 98 -11.51 -1.85 15.91
C LYS A 98 -12.58 -2.83 16.38
N SER A 99 -12.19 -4.06 16.68
CA SER A 99 -13.02 -4.94 17.51
C SER A 99 -13.26 -4.21 18.84
N ASN A 100 -14.47 -3.71 19.04
CA ASN A 100 -14.95 -3.30 20.37
C ASN A 100 -15.07 -4.60 21.18
N ASP A 101 -14.06 -4.88 22.00
CA ASP A 101 -14.17 -5.78 23.14
C ASP A 101 -14.81 -5.02 24.32
#